data_AF-A0A496TMT1-F1
#
_entry.id   AF-A0A496TMT1-F1
#
_cell.length_a   1.000
_cell.length_b   1.000
_cell.length_c   1.000
_cell.angle_alpha   90.00
_cell.angle_beta   90.00
_cell.angle_gamma   90.00
#
_symmetry.space_group_name_H-M   'P 1'
#
loop_
_entity.id
_entity.type
_entity.pdbx_description
1 polymer ?
#
loop_
_entity_poly.entity_id
_entity_poly.type
_entity_poly.pdbx_seq_one_letter_code
_entity_poly.pdbx_strand_id
1 'polypeptide(L)'
;MKRRGLFGSRYELRVVLVLFFVLSYWQSCWGVEKIAGDANRLPYYQIKLTSIFTGLHFTSAFLFEKPSIQSSEFCEFGIFQPLPSDSPKRLNPGKVFLQSLLLPGWGELHTGAKKRATGFLISEGLLWCTFAALQIYGYWRENDYKDFAAKHAGVQVAGKDKEYFTHLSFFDDIYEYNEEKRRLRSYDEVYPVDEEHFWRWDSQASRRHFSSIRLSSQRAYRNATLTVGVILFNHLLSAIDAIWTARGHNKKLQSSVNWHIESRVRYHSQNVPYFQVDLVRSF
;
A
#
# COMPACT_ATOMS: atom_id res chain seq x y z
N MET A 1 -36.12 -15.49 21.92
CA MET A 1 -35.70 -14.13 22.37
C MET A 1 -34.28 -14.29 22.88
N LYS A 2 -33.17 -13.82 22.29
CA LYS A 2 -32.82 -12.52 21.71
C LYS A 2 -31.53 -12.74 20.89
N ARG A 3 -31.52 -12.46 19.58
CA ARG A 3 -30.30 -12.51 18.74
C ARG A 3 -29.28 -11.50 19.31
N ARG A 4 -28.03 -11.89 19.52
CA ARG A 4 -26.94 -10.97 19.94
C ARG A 4 -25.72 -11.14 19.02
N GLY A 5 -25.49 -10.10 18.22
CA GLY A 5 -24.18 -9.52 17.89
C GLY A 5 -23.10 -10.41 17.28
N LEU A 6 -23.18 -10.65 15.96
CA LEU A 6 -21.97 -10.82 15.14
C LEU A 6 -21.34 -9.43 14.97
N PHE A 7 -20.29 -9.10 15.74
CA PHE A 7 -19.21 -8.16 15.37
C PHE A 7 -18.23 -8.13 16.55
N GLY A 8 -17.28 -9.07 16.53
CA GLY A 8 -16.16 -9.08 17.45
C GLY A 8 -15.12 -8.03 17.03
N SER A 9 -14.57 -7.33 18.04
CA SER A 9 -13.30 -6.62 18.00
C SER A 9 -13.13 -5.47 16.97
N ARG A 10 -12.78 -4.27 17.49
CA ARG A 10 -12.47 -3.07 16.68
C ARG A 10 -11.33 -3.27 15.66
N TYR A 11 -10.58 -4.37 15.76
CA TYR A 11 -9.49 -4.73 14.84
C TYR A 11 -10.01 -5.41 13.56
N GLU A 12 -11.08 -6.21 13.64
CA GLU A 12 -11.71 -6.91 12.50
C GLU A 12 -12.31 -5.91 11.48
N LEU A 13 -13.00 -4.88 11.99
CA LEU A 13 -13.58 -3.81 11.16
C LEU A 13 -12.54 -3.02 10.37
N ARG A 14 -11.35 -2.81 10.93
CA ARG A 14 -10.27 -2.05 10.27
C ARG A 14 -9.61 -2.86 9.15
N VAL A 15 -9.41 -4.16 9.34
CA VAL A 15 -8.83 -5.03 8.32
C VAL A 15 -9.81 -5.25 7.16
N VAL A 16 -11.09 -5.45 7.45
CA VAL A 16 -12.13 -5.59 6.42
C VAL A 16 -12.31 -4.29 5.62
N LEU A 17 -12.30 -3.11 6.27
CA LEU A 17 -12.41 -1.82 5.58
C LEU A 17 -11.22 -1.52 4.66
N VAL A 18 -10.00 -1.87 5.06
CA VAL A 18 -8.80 -1.66 4.23
C VAL A 18 -8.79 -2.61 3.03
N LEU A 19 -9.13 -3.89 3.23
CA LEU A 19 -9.26 -4.84 2.11
C LEU A 19 -10.41 -4.45 1.15
N PHE A 20 -11.53 -3.94 1.68
CA PHE A 20 -12.65 -3.44 0.88
C PHE A 20 -12.25 -2.22 0.04
N PHE A 21 -11.49 -1.27 0.59
CA PHE A 21 -10.99 -0.10 -0.14
C PHE A 21 -9.98 -0.46 -1.24
N VAL A 22 -9.08 -1.41 -0.98
CA VAL A 22 -8.07 -1.85 -1.96
C VAL A 22 -8.71 -2.64 -3.09
N LEU A 23 -9.68 -3.50 -2.81
CA LEU A 23 -10.40 -4.28 -3.83
C LEU A 23 -11.37 -3.43 -4.67
N SER A 24 -12.04 -2.45 -4.07
CA SER A 24 -12.97 -1.55 -4.80
C SER A 24 -12.25 -0.58 -5.74
N TYR A 25 -11.00 -0.21 -5.46
CA TYR A 25 -10.19 0.62 -6.36
C TYR A 25 -9.67 -0.15 -7.59
N TRP A 26 -9.54 -1.48 -7.49
CA TRP A 26 -9.01 -2.35 -8.57
C TRP A 26 -10.08 -2.80 -9.59
N GLN A 27 -11.37 -2.73 -9.25
CA GLN A 27 -12.47 -3.24 -10.09
C GLN A 27 -13.27 -2.16 -10.88
N SER A 28 -12.78 -0.92 -10.97
CA SER A 28 -13.45 0.11 -11.78
C SER A 28 -13.22 -0.15 -13.28
N CYS A 29 -14.21 -0.75 -13.95
CA CYS A 29 -14.22 -0.94 -15.40
C CYS A 29 -14.54 0.38 -16.13
N TRP A 30 -13.71 0.77 -17.09
CA TRP A 30 -13.95 1.90 -17.99
C TRP A 30 -14.58 1.38 -19.29
N GLY A 31 -15.78 1.86 -19.63
CA GLY A 31 -16.44 1.58 -20.90
C GLY A 31 -16.87 2.87 -21.59
N VAL A 32 -16.54 3.02 -22.88
CA VAL A 32 -17.00 4.12 -23.73
C VAL A 32 -17.99 3.55 -24.74
N GLU A 33 -19.23 4.02 -24.70
CA GLU A 33 -20.30 3.54 -25.58
C GLU A 33 -20.77 4.67 -26.51
N LYS A 34 -20.88 4.37 -27.80
CA LYS A 34 -21.30 5.31 -28.85
C LYS A 34 -22.80 5.19 -29.06
N ILE A 35 -23.57 6.21 -28.67
CA ILE A 35 -25.01 6.26 -28.92
C ILE A 35 -25.22 7.05 -30.23
N ALA A 36 -25.81 6.40 -31.23
CA ALA A 36 -26.08 7.02 -32.53
C ALA A 36 -27.16 8.11 -32.39
N GLY A 37 -26.82 9.35 -32.78
CA GLY A 37 -27.76 10.46 -32.87
C GLY A 37 -28.57 10.42 -34.17
N ASP A 38 -29.83 10.84 -34.09
CA ASP A 38 -30.75 11.06 -35.22
C ASP A 38 -30.15 12.04 -36.25
N ALA A 39 -30.57 11.94 -37.51
CA ALA A 39 -29.96 12.53 -38.71
C ALA A 39 -29.73 14.06 -38.66
N ASN A 40 -30.35 14.77 -37.71
CA ASN A 40 -30.26 16.21 -37.53
C ASN A 40 -29.62 16.67 -36.19
N ARG A 41 -28.97 15.78 -35.42
CA ARG A 41 -28.20 16.16 -34.20
C ARG A 41 -26.79 15.57 -34.20
N LEU A 42 -25.82 16.36 -33.74
CA LEU A 42 -24.42 15.98 -33.60
C LEU A 42 -24.27 14.73 -32.68
N PRO A 43 -23.41 13.76 -33.01
CA PRO A 43 -23.18 12.59 -32.16
C PRO A 43 -22.54 13.03 -30.84
N TYR A 44 -23.14 12.65 -29.71
CA TYR A 44 -22.57 12.87 -28.39
C TYR A 44 -22.03 11.56 -27.81
N TYR A 45 -20.95 11.67 -27.03
CA TYR A 45 -20.31 10.54 -26.37
C TYR A 45 -20.59 10.62 -24.87
N GLN A 46 -21.08 9.54 -24.27
CA GLN A 46 -21.25 9.46 -22.81
C GLN A 46 -20.15 8.58 -22.21
N ILE A 47 -19.51 9.09 -21.16
CA ILE A 47 -18.65 8.29 -20.28
C ILE A 47 -19.52 7.89 -19.09
N LYS A 48 -19.76 6.59 -18.93
CA LYS A 48 -20.51 6.04 -17.80
C LYS A 48 -19.52 5.47 -16.78
N LEU A 49 -19.54 6.01 -15.58
CA LEU A 49 -18.85 5.44 -14.42
C LEU A 49 -19.87 4.66 -13.60
N THR A 50 -19.82 3.33 -13.66
CA THR A 50 -20.69 2.46 -12.86
C THR A 50 -19.90 1.85 -11.71
N SER A 51 -20.13 2.36 -10.50
CA SER A 51 -19.69 1.69 -9.26
C SER A 51 -20.61 0.51 -8.98
N ILE A 52 -20.06 -0.70 -8.89
CA ILE A 52 -20.84 -1.93 -8.71
C ILE A 52 -21.44 -2.04 -7.29
N PHE A 53 -21.05 -1.20 -6.32
CA PHE A 53 -21.36 -1.44 -4.91
C PHE A 53 -22.20 -0.40 -4.17
N THR A 54 -22.62 0.71 -4.77
CA THR A 54 -23.41 1.74 -4.02
C THR A 54 -24.66 2.26 -4.71
N GLY A 55 -25.05 1.78 -5.88
CA GLY A 55 -26.30 2.18 -6.54
C GLY A 55 -26.45 3.69 -6.84
N LEU A 56 -25.39 4.48 -6.61
CA LEU A 56 -25.34 5.91 -6.87
C LEU A 56 -24.77 6.14 -8.25
N HIS A 57 -25.64 6.51 -9.18
CA HIS A 57 -25.28 6.90 -10.54
C HIS A 57 -24.87 8.38 -10.56
N PHE A 58 -23.57 8.66 -10.71
CA PHE A 58 -23.11 9.99 -11.12
C PHE A 58 -23.03 10.03 -12.64
N THR A 59 -24.00 10.68 -13.28
CA THR A 59 -23.94 10.99 -14.71
C THR A 59 -23.51 12.44 -14.89
N SER A 60 -22.24 12.67 -15.23
CA SER A 60 -21.78 13.96 -15.74
C SER A 60 -21.76 13.90 -17.27
N ALA A 61 -22.60 14.69 -17.94
CA ALA A 61 -22.56 14.87 -19.38
C ALA A 61 -21.71 16.12 -19.70
N PHE A 62 -20.59 15.93 -20.39
CA PHE A 62 -19.82 17.05 -20.96
C PHE A 62 -20.31 17.28 -22.39
N LEU A 63 -20.93 18.43 -22.65
CA LEU A 63 -21.31 18.86 -23.99
C LEU A 63 -20.11 19.52 -24.66
N PHE A 64 -19.59 18.90 -25.72
CA PHE A 64 -18.63 19.55 -26.62
C PHE A 64 -19.39 20.00 -27.87
N GLU A 65 -19.51 21.32 -28.05
CA GLU A 65 -20.01 21.92 -29.27
C GLU A 65 -18.91 21.88 -30.34
N LYS A 66 -19.22 21.36 -31.53
CA LYS A 66 -18.26 21.33 -32.64
C LYS A 66 -18.14 22.76 -33.20
N PRO A 67 -16.94 23.28 -33.48
CA PRO A 67 -16.81 24.59 -34.12
C PRO A 67 -17.41 24.53 -35.54
N SER A 68 -18.32 25.46 -35.85
CA SER A 68 -18.91 25.63 -37.17
C SER A 68 -17.87 26.23 -38.13
N ILE A 69 -17.48 25.49 -39.16
CA ILE A 69 -16.60 25.97 -40.22
C ILE A 69 -17.48 26.40 -41.39
N GLN A 70 -17.53 27.70 -41.68
CA GLN A 70 -18.17 28.27 -42.87
C GLN A 70 -17.08 28.64 -43.89
N SER A 71 -17.21 28.02 -45.06
CA SER A 71 -16.54 28.15 -46.37
C SER A 71 -15.32 29.08 -46.59
N SER A 72 -14.39 28.47 -47.34
CA SER A 72 -13.50 29.02 -48.38
C SER A 72 -12.34 29.92 -47.97
N GLU A 73 -11.22 29.27 -47.61
CA GLU A 73 -9.91 29.52 -48.22
C GLU A 73 -9.05 28.27 -48.03
N PHE A 74 -8.51 27.72 -49.11
CA PHE A 74 -7.57 26.60 -49.08
C PHE A 74 -6.24 27.13 -48.51
N CYS A 75 -6.10 27.13 -47.18
CA CYS A 75 -4.78 26.99 -46.58
C CYS A 75 -4.48 25.51 -46.53
N GLU A 76 -3.33 25.12 -47.09
CA GLU A 76 -2.69 23.83 -46.89
C GLU A 76 -2.51 23.63 -45.38
N PHE A 77 -3.53 23.07 -44.75
CA PHE A 77 -3.54 22.71 -43.34
C PHE A 77 -2.68 21.46 -43.24
N GLY A 78 -1.37 21.66 -43.28
CA GLY A 78 -0.42 20.70 -42.75
C GLY A 78 -0.98 20.27 -41.41
N ILE A 79 -1.32 19.00 -41.30
CA ILE A 79 -1.81 18.42 -40.06
C ILE A 79 -0.62 18.50 -39.09
N PHE A 80 -0.42 19.65 -38.47
CA PHE A 80 0.31 19.75 -37.23
C PHE A 80 -0.63 19.14 -36.20
N GLN A 81 -0.69 17.80 -36.19
CA GLN A 81 -0.94 17.13 -34.94
C GLN A 81 0.12 17.74 -34.01
N PRO A 82 -0.25 18.44 -32.92
CA PRO A 82 0.73 18.62 -31.88
C PRO A 82 1.13 17.20 -31.52
N LEU A 83 2.34 16.78 -31.94
CA LEU A 83 2.98 15.60 -31.41
C LEU A 83 2.76 15.69 -29.89
N PRO A 84 2.26 14.64 -29.22
CA PRO A 84 1.99 14.72 -27.79
C PRO A 84 3.24 15.27 -27.13
N SER A 85 3.19 16.54 -26.70
CA SER A 85 4.36 17.28 -26.26
C SER A 85 4.60 16.95 -24.79
N ASP A 86 4.61 15.66 -24.45
CA ASP A 86 5.36 15.21 -23.29
C ASP A 86 6.83 15.20 -23.72
N SER A 87 7.38 16.40 -23.93
CA SER A 87 8.83 16.56 -24.00
C SER A 87 9.36 15.98 -22.71
N PRO A 88 10.29 15.02 -22.79
CA PRO A 88 10.60 14.19 -21.64
C PRO A 88 11.27 15.09 -20.58
N LYS A 89 10.55 15.31 -19.48
CA LYS A 89 10.85 16.37 -18.52
C LYS A 89 11.89 15.90 -17.52
N ARG A 90 12.86 16.76 -17.20
CA ARG A 90 13.80 16.49 -16.09
C ARG A 90 13.05 16.25 -14.79
N LEU A 91 13.39 15.15 -14.13
CA LEU A 91 12.81 14.75 -12.86
C LEU A 91 13.62 15.34 -11.70
N ASN A 92 12.93 15.83 -10.66
CA ASN A 92 13.57 16.25 -9.42
C ASN A 92 13.89 15.01 -8.56
N PRO A 93 15.17 14.72 -8.28
CA PRO A 93 15.56 13.54 -7.50
C PRO A 93 14.96 13.50 -6.09
N GLY A 94 14.77 14.65 -5.44
CA GLY A 94 14.15 14.71 -4.10
C GLY A 94 12.68 14.33 -4.11
N LYS A 95 11.93 14.75 -5.15
CA LYS A 95 10.53 14.36 -5.32
C LYS A 95 10.40 12.85 -5.55
N VAL A 96 11.26 12.30 -6.40
CA VAL A 96 11.27 10.87 -6.74
C VAL A 96 11.67 10.02 -5.54
N PHE A 97 12.66 10.47 -4.75
CA PHE A 97 13.02 9.85 -3.47
C PHE A 97 11.83 9.78 -2.51
N LEU A 98 11.13 10.89 -2.27
CA LEU A 98 10.00 10.92 -1.34
C LEU A 98 8.86 10.02 -1.79
N GLN A 99 8.61 9.92 -3.10
CA GLN A 99 7.59 9.03 -3.64
C GLN A 99 7.90 7.56 -3.31
N SER A 100 9.14 7.13 -3.52
CA SER A 100 9.58 5.76 -3.22
C SER A 100 9.75 5.48 -1.73
N LEU A 101 10.05 6.52 -0.92
CA LEU A 101 10.08 6.40 0.52
C LEU A 101 8.69 6.18 1.12
N LEU A 102 7.65 6.79 0.53
CA LEU A 102 6.26 6.60 0.96
C LEU A 102 5.69 5.27 0.45
N LEU A 103 6.01 4.92 -0.79
CA LEU A 103 5.55 3.69 -1.41
C LEU A 103 6.68 3.13 -2.29
N PRO A 104 7.32 2.01 -1.87
CA PRO A 104 8.39 1.40 -2.63
C PRO A 104 8.00 1.16 -4.09
N GLY A 105 8.85 1.59 -5.02
CA GLY A 105 8.64 1.46 -6.46
C GLY A 105 7.91 2.63 -7.12
N TRP A 106 7.29 3.56 -6.37
CA TRP A 106 6.54 4.67 -6.98
C TRP A 106 7.44 5.66 -7.74
N GLY A 107 8.53 6.10 -7.14
CA GLY A 107 9.49 6.98 -7.79
C GLY A 107 10.16 6.33 -9.01
N GLU A 108 10.48 5.04 -8.93
CA GLU A 108 11.05 4.28 -10.04
C GLU A 108 10.08 4.19 -11.23
N LEU A 109 8.76 4.08 -10.99
CA LEU A 109 7.76 4.14 -12.06
C LEU A 109 7.81 5.46 -12.81
N HIS A 110 7.93 6.59 -12.11
CA HIS A 110 7.99 7.91 -12.73
C HIS A 110 9.25 8.15 -13.56
N THR A 111 10.33 7.41 -13.31
CA THR A 111 11.55 7.48 -14.12
C THR A 111 11.51 6.57 -15.35
N GLY A 112 10.46 5.75 -15.48
CA GLY A 112 10.31 4.72 -16.51
C GLY A 112 10.98 3.39 -16.17
N ALA A 113 11.54 3.24 -14.96
CA ALA A 113 12.22 2.03 -14.51
C ALA A 113 11.23 0.93 -14.03
N LYS A 114 10.30 0.53 -14.91
CA LYS A 114 9.18 -0.38 -14.60
C LYS A 114 9.60 -1.68 -13.90
N LYS A 115 10.68 -2.33 -14.36
CA LYS A 115 11.15 -3.59 -13.75
C LYS A 115 11.59 -3.41 -12.28
N ARG A 116 12.29 -2.32 -11.97
CA ARG A 116 12.75 -2.02 -10.60
C ARG A 116 11.55 -1.71 -9.70
N ALA A 117 10.64 -0.87 -10.19
CA ALA A 117 9.39 -0.56 -9.51
C ALA A 117 8.56 -1.80 -9.17
N THR A 118 8.35 -2.70 -10.15
CA THR A 118 7.61 -3.94 -9.92
C THR A 118 8.27 -4.81 -8.85
N GLY A 119 9.62 -4.89 -8.84
CA GLY A 119 10.35 -5.61 -7.80
C GLY A 119 10.06 -5.09 -6.39
N PHE A 120 10.13 -3.77 -6.19
CA PHE A 120 9.84 -3.14 -4.90
C PHE A 120 8.37 -3.26 -4.48
N LEU A 121 7.43 -3.18 -5.43
CA LEU A 121 6.00 -3.38 -5.12
C LEU A 121 5.70 -4.83 -4.72
N ILE A 122 6.31 -5.81 -5.40
CA ILE A 122 6.16 -7.23 -5.02
C ILE A 122 6.78 -7.48 -3.65
N SER A 123 7.99 -6.97 -3.38
CA SER A 123 8.62 -7.14 -2.06
C SER A 123 7.77 -6.51 -0.96
N GLU A 124 7.23 -5.32 -1.19
CA GLU A 124 6.34 -4.64 -0.25
C GLU A 124 5.10 -5.48 0.06
N GLY A 125 4.43 -6.00 -0.98
CA GLY A 125 3.28 -6.90 -0.80
C GLY A 125 3.63 -8.15 -0.01
N LEU A 126 4.75 -8.81 -0.33
CA LEU A 126 5.21 -10.00 0.40
C LEU A 126 5.53 -9.70 1.86
N LEU A 127 6.15 -8.57 2.17
CA LEU A 127 6.48 -8.18 3.53
C LEU A 127 5.24 -7.88 4.36
N TRP A 128 4.25 -7.16 3.81
CA TRP A 128 2.97 -6.95 4.49
C TRP A 128 2.18 -8.24 4.69
N CYS A 129 2.16 -9.13 3.69
CA CYS A 129 1.58 -10.47 3.83
C CYS A 129 2.27 -11.27 4.95
N THR A 130 3.60 -11.21 5.02
CA THR A 130 4.38 -11.88 6.08
C THR A 130 4.03 -11.32 7.46
N PHE A 131 3.96 -10.00 7.59
CA PHE A 131 3.54 -9.34 8.82
C PHE A 131 2.14 -9.79 9.26
N ALA A 132 1.16 -9.77 8.35
CA ALA A 132 -0.20 -10.19 8.63
C ALA A 132 -0.27 -11.67 9.05
N ALA A 133 0.43 -12.55 8.33
CA ALA A 133 0.49 -13.97 8.66
C ALA A 133 1.05 -14.21 10.07
N LEU A 134 2.12 -13.51 10.46
CA LEU A 134 2.71 -13.61 11.79
C LEU A 134 1.78 -13.09 12.89
N GLN A 135 1.03 -12.01 12.64
CA GLN A 135 0.04 -11.50 13.59
C GLN A 135 -1.11 -12.50 13.81
N ILE A 136 -1.64 -13.04 12.73
CA ILE A 136 -2.72 -14.04 12.77
C ILE A 136 -2.26 -15.30 13.50
N TYR A 137 -1.08 -15.81 13.16
CA TYR A 137 -0.50 -17.00 13.79
C TYR A 137 -0.22 -16.77 15.29
N GLY A 138 0.32 -15.60 15.65
CA GLY A 138 0.54 -15.21 17.04
C GLY A 138 -0.75 -15.19 17.86
N TYR A 139 -1.84 -14.69 17.27
CA TYR A 139 -3.17 -14.64 17.87
C TYR A 139 -3.78 -16.04 18.07
N TRP A 140 -3.70 -16.92 17.08
CA TRP A 140 -4.19 -18.30 17.22
C TRP A 140 -3.45 -19.04 18.33
N ARG A 141 -2.12 -18.98 18.33
CA ARG A 141 -1.29 -19.58 19.39
C ARG A 141 -1.56 -18.95 20.75
N GLU A 142 -1.94 -17.67 20.79
CA GLU A 142 -2.32 -16.99 22.02
C GLU A 142 -3.59 -17.58 22.63
N ASN A 143 -4.62 -17.77 21.81
CA ASN A 143 -5.85 -18.40 22.26
C ASN A 143 -5.61 -19.87 22.65
N ASP A 144 -4.81 -20.60 21.87
CA ASP A 144 -4.49 -22.01 22.15
C ASP A 144 -3.86 -22.19 23.54
N TYR A 145 -2.89 -21.36 23.92
CA TYR A 145 -2.27 -21.50 25.25
C TYR A 145 -3.25 -21.10 26.37
N LYS A 146 -4.14 -20.14 26.13
CA LYS A 146 -5.15 -19.69 27.11
C LYS A 146 -6.18 -20.77 27.36
N ASP A 147 -6.72 -21.35 26.29
CA ASP A 147 -7.67 -22.46 26.37
C ASP A 147 -7.03 -23.70 27.00
N PHE A 148 -5.77 -23.97 26.67
CA PHE A 148 -5.01 -25.05 27.29
C PHE A 148 -4.83 -24.83 28.81
N ALA A 149 -4.49 -23.62 29.24
CA ALA A 149 -4.37 -23.28 30.67
C ALA A 149 -5.71 -23.37 31.39
N ALA A 150 -6.81 -22.93 30.78
CA ALA A 150 -8.14 -23.07 31.35
C ALA A 150 -8.48 -24.55 31.63
N LYS A 151 -8.15 -25.43 30.69
CA LYS A 151 -8.44 -26.86 30.78
C LYS A 151 -7.53 -27.63 31.76
N HIS A 152 -6.23 -27.34 31.75
CA HIS A 152 -5.23 -28.14 32.47
C HIS A 152 -4.74 -27.51 33.78
N ALA A 153 -5.03 -26.23 34.01
CA ALA A 153 -4.67 -25.52 35.24
C ALA A 153 -5.86 -24.87 35.97
N GLY A 154 -7.09 -25.01 35.44
CA GLY A 154 -8.31 -24.45 36.05
C GLY A 154 -8.40 -22.92 35.99
N VAL A 155 -7.67 -22.30 35.05
CA VAL A 155 -7.50 -20.85 34.97
C VAL A 155 -8.73 -20.15 34.41
N GLN A 156 -9.15 -19.05 35.04
CA GLN A 156 -10.09 -18.10 34.43
C GLN A 156 -9.33 -17.15 33.49
N VAL A 157 -9.61 -17.25 32.18
CA VAL A 157 -8.87 -16.49 31.15
C VAL A 157 -9.32 -15.03 31.06
N ALA A 158 -10.60 -14.76 31.36
CA ALA A 158 -11.20 -13.44 31.16
C ALA A 158 -10.53 -12.39 32.06
N GLY A 159 -10.17 -11.24 31.48
CA GLY A 159 -9.59 -10.11 32.23
C GLY A 159 -8.13 -10.28 32.66
N LYS A 160 -7.49 -11.43 32.40
CA LYS A 160 -6.08 -11.64 32.76
C LYS A 160 -5.13 -11.09 31.70
N ASP A 161 -4.05 -10.47 32.17
CA ASP A 161 -3.00 -9.91 31.33
C ASP A 161 -1.95 -10.95 30.92
N LYS A 162 -0.96 -10.52 30.12
CA LYS A 162 0.13 -11.41 29.66
C LYS A 162 1.11 -11.79 30.78
N GLU A 163 1.17 -10.99 31.84
CA GLU A 163 2.08 -11.20 32.96
C GLU A 163 1.59 -12.36 33.84
N TYR A 164 0.28 -12.44 34.09
CA TYR A 164 -0.36 -13.59 34.72
C TYR A 164 0.01 -14.91 34.01
N PHE A 165 -0.17 -14.99 32.68
CA PHE A 165 0.22 -16.18 31.91
C PHE A 165 1.74 -16.43 31.87
N THR A 166 2.55 -15.40 32.14
CA THR A 166 3.99 -15.55 32.33
C THR A 166 4.28 -16.25 33.65
N HIS A 167 3.63 -15.87 34.74
CA HIS A 167 3.74 -16.55 36.04
C HIS A 167 3.34 -18.03 35.95
N LEU A 168 2.21 -18.32 35.30
CA LEU A 168 1.75 -19.70 35.04
C LEU A 168 2.79 -20.57 34.34
N SER A 169 3.69 -19.97 33.53
CA SER A 169 4.73 -20.73 32.82
C SER A 169 5.88 -21.19 33.73
N PHE A 170 6.11 -20.48 34.84
CA PHE A 170 7.23 -20.73 35.74
C PHE A 170 6.87 -21.59 36.95
N PHE A 171 5.64 -21.46 37.48
CA PHE A 171 5.19 -22.09 38.73
C PHE A 171 4.15 -23.19 38.50
N ASP A 172 4.21 -24.26 39.29
CA ASP A 172 3.28 -25.39 39.20
C ASP A 172 1.89 -25.03 39.78
N ASP A 173 1.83 -24.12 40.76
CA ASP A 173 0.59 -23.59 41.33
C ASP A 173 0.72 -22.19 41.94
N ILE A 174 -0.43 -21.60 42.31
CA ILE A 174 -0.51 -20.27 42.92
C ILE A 174 0.21 -20.17 44.27
N TYR A 175 0.26 -21.24 45.05
CA TYR A 175 0.87 -21.23 46.38
C TYR A 175 2.39 -21.11 46.27
N GLU A 176 2.99 -21.82 45.32
CA GLU A 176 4.43 -21.76 45.02
C GLU A 176 4.85 -20.33 44.64
N TYR A 177 4.12 -19.70 43.73
CA TYR A 177 4.34 -18.31 43.32
C TYR A 177 4.21 -17.34 44.51
N ASN A 178 3.10 -17.44 45.25
CA ASN A 178 2.83 -16.56 46.38
C ASN A 178 3.85 -16.73 47.50
N GLU A 179 4.38 -17.93 47.70
CA GLU A 179 5.45 -18.18 48.67
C GLU A 179 6.76 -17.53 48.23
N GLU A 180 7.12 -17.61 46.94
CA GLU A 180 8.28 -16.90 46.40
C GLU A 180 8.17 -15.39 46.61
N LYS A 181 7.04 -14.79 46.26
CA LYS A 181 6.82 -13.35 46.44
C LYS A 181 6.90 -12.93 47.91
N ARG A 182 6.37 -13.74 48.83
CA ARG A 182 6.51 -13.51 50.28
C ARG A 182 7.96 -13.61 50.75
N ARG A 183 8.74 -14.57 50.26
CA ARG A 183 10.18 -14.68 50.59
C ARG A 183 10.98 -13.47 50.11
N LEU A 184 10.63 -12.92 48.95
CA LEU A 184 11.24 -11.72 48.38
C LEU A 184 10.71 -10.40 48.98
N ARG A 185 9.74 -10.45 49.89
CA ARG A 185 9.03 -9.29 50.47
C ARG A 185 8.28 -8.43 49.41
N SER A 186 7.95 -9.01 48.27
CA SER A 186 7.09 -8.41 47.22
C SER A 186 5.61 -8.69 47.53
N TYR A 187 5.09 -8.13 48.62
CA TYR A 187 3.71 -8.42 49.05
C TYR A 187 2.65 -7.88 48.08
N ASP A 188 2.95 -6.79 47.36
CA ASP A 188 2.03 -6.17 46.39
C ASP A 188 1.81 -7.02 45.13
N GLU A 189 2.67 -8.02 44.89
CA GLU A 189 2.58 -8.93 43.74
C GLU A 189 1.91 -10.27 44.09
N VAL A 190 1.54 -10.49 45.36
CA VAL A 190 0.89 -11.74 45.80
C VAL A 190 -0.54 -11.79 45.27
N TYR A 191 -0.89 -12.89 44.60
CA TYR A 191 -2.26 -13.09 44.16
C TYR A 191 -3.16 -13.54 45.32
N PRO A 192 -4.40 -13.03 45.42
CA PRO A 192 -5.38 -13.59 46.34
C PRO A 192 -5.69 -15.05 45.94
N VAL A 193 -5.87 -15.92 46.92
CA VAL A 193 -6.24 -17.33 46.68
C VAL A 193 -7.76 -17.42 46.57
N ASP A 194 -8.28 -17.02 45.42
CA ASP A 194 -9.70 -17.05 45.06
C ASP A 194 -9.91 -17.77 43.72
N GLU A 195 -11.16 -18.04 43.36
CA GLU A 195 -11.48 -18.72 42.09
C GLU A 195 -10.99 -17.95 40.86
N GLU A 196 -10.84 -16.63 40.95
CA GLU A 196 -10.48 -15.77 39.82
C GLU A 196 -9.00 -15.86 39.46
N HIS A 197 -8.13 -15.99 40.47
CA HIS A 197 -6.67 -16.03 40.31
C HIS A 197 -6.09 -17.43 40.46
N PHE A 198 -6.88 -18.39 40.91
CA PHE A 198 -6.41 -19.75 41.15
C PHE A 198 -5.86 -20.39 39.86
N TRP A 199 -4.69 -21.01 39.97
CA TRP A 199 -4.21 -22.00 39.03
C TRP A 199 -3.47 -23.12 39.75
N ARG A 200 -3.56 -24.32 39.18
CA ARG A 200 -2.75 -25.48 39.57
C ARG A 200 -2.64 -26.44 38.40
N TRP A 201 -1.43 -26.62 37.90
CA TRP A 201 -1.20 -27.55 36.79
C TRP A 201 -1.48 -29.00 37.20
N ASP A 202 -2.17 -29.74 36.33
CA ASP A 202 -2.40 -31.18 36.49
C ASP A 202 -1.11 -32.01 36.42
N SER A 203 -0.13 -31.55 35.63
CA SER A 203 1.19 -32.17 35.51
C SER A 203 2.26 -31.17 35.04
N GLN A 204 3.52 -31.47 35.37
CA GLN A 204 4.66 -30.72 34.85
C GLN A 204 4.78 -30.80 33.33
N ALA A 205 4.32 -31.90 32.72
CA ALA A 205 4.29 -32.06 31.26
C ALA A 205 3.32 -31.05 30.60
N SER A 206 2.13 -30.87 31.17
CA SER A 206 1.16 -29.87 30.72
C SER A 206 1.72 -28.45 30.81
N ARG A 207 2.36 -28.09 31.92
CA ARG A 207 2.99 -26.76 32.06
C ARG A 207 4.07 -26.54 31.00
N ARG A 208 4.94 -27.53 30.75
CA ARG A 208 5.96 -27.44 29.69
C ARG A 208 5.34 -27.27 28.31
N HIS A 209 4.26 -28.01 28.04
CA HIS A 209 3.51 -27.89 26.78
C HIS A 209 2.89 -26.50 26.62
N PHE A 210 2.20 -25.99 27.65
CA PHE A 210 1.71 -24.62 27.71
C PHE A 210 2.82 -23.60 27.40
N SER A 211 3.96 -23.70 28.09
CA SER A 211 5.10 -22.81 27.89
C SER A 211 5.60 -22.82 26.45
N SER A 212 5.62 -24.00 25.79
CA SER A 212 6.01 -24.12 24.39
C SER A 212 5.06 -23.38 23.43
N ILE A 213 3.74 -23.50 23.64
CA ILE A 213 2.74 -22.80 22.84
C ILE A 213 2.84 -21.30 23.10
N ARG A 214 2.95 -20.88 24.37
CA ARG A 214 3.11 -19.47 24.76
C ARG A 214 4.35 -18.83 24.10
N LEU A 215 5.49 -19.51 24.15
CA LEU A 215 6.72 -19.05 23.50
C LEU A 215 6.59 -18.98 21.97
N SER A 216 5.82 -19.87 21.35
CA SER A 216 5.54 -19.81 19.91
C SER A 216 4.72 -18.57 19.52
N SER A 217 3.69 -18.22 20.31
CA SER A 217 2.91 -16.99 20.16
C SER A 217 3.79 -15.74 20.30
N GLN A 218 4.61 -15.68 21.37
CA GLN A 218 5.53 -14.55 21.58
C GLN A 218 6.56 -14.41 20.46
N ARG A 219 7.08 -15.53 19.94
CA ARG A 219 8.00 -15.53 18.80
C ARG A 219 7.34 -14.98 17.54
N ALA A 220 6.10 -15.33 17.27
CA ALA A 220 5.35 -14.81 16.14
C ALA A 220 5.17 -13.29 16.20
N TYR A 221 4.71 -12.76 17.34
CA TYR A 221 4.54 -11.31 17.52
C TYR A 221 5.86 -10.54 17.47
N ARG A 222 6.94 -11.09 18.05
CA ARG A 222 8.28 -10.51 17.94
C ARG A 222 8.74 -10.48 16.48
N ASN A 223 8.55 -11.56 15.74
CA ASN A 223 8.91 -11.63 14.34
C ASN A 223 8.08 -10.64 13.50
N ALA A 224 6.79 -10.47 13.79
CA ALA A 224 5.96 -9.45 13.14
C ALA A 224 6.54 -8.03 13.36
N THR A 225 6.99 -7.74 14.58
CA THR A 225 7.64 -6.46 14.90
C THR A 225 8.95 -6.28 14.13
N LEU A 226 9.77 -7.34 14.02
CA LEU A 226 10.98 -7.32 13.20
C LEU A 226 10.67 -7.11 11.71
N THR A 227 9.59 -7.70 11.18
CA THR A 227 9.15 -7.50 9.80
C THR A 227 8.85 -6.03 9.50
N VAL A 228 8.31 -5.26 10.46
CA VAL A 228 8.12 -3.81 10.29
C VAL A 228 9.46 -3.10 10.05
N GLY A 229 10.52 -3.49 10.77
CA GLY A 229 11.87 -2.99 10.52
C GLY A 229 12.37 -3.32 9.11
N VAL A 230 12.07 -4.53 8.61
CA VAL A 230 12.40 -4.93 7.23
C VAL A 230 11.62 -4.13 6.19
N ILE A 231 10.33 -3.83 6.43
CA ILE A 231 9.52 -2.97 5.57
C ILE A 231 10.16 -1.58 5.47
N LEU A 232 10.50 -0.96 6.60
CA LEU A 232 11.14 0.36 6.60
C LEU A 232 12.49 0.36 5.86
N PHE A 233 13.25 -0.73 5.99
CA PHE A 233 14.49 -0.90 5.23
C PHE A 233 14.24 -1.04 3.72
N ASN A 234 13.20 -1.77 3.31
CA ASN A 234 12.76 -1.85 1.91
C ASN A 234 12.39 -0.46 1.36
N HIS A 235 11.70 0.36 2.14
CA HIS A 235 11.36 1.75 1.79
C HIS A 235 12.60 2.60 1.56
N LEU A 236 13.60 2.51 2.45
CA LEU A 236 14.85 3.23 2.30
C LEU A 236 15.63 2.81 1.05
N LEU A 237 15.73 1.50 0.79
CA LEU A 237 16.40 0.98 -0.40
C LEU A 237 15.73 1.45 -1.69
N SER A 238 14.39 1.42 -1.75
CA SER A 238 13.66 1.94 -2.90
C SER A 238 13.86 3.44 -3.06
N ALA A 239 13.81 4.22 -1.98
CA ALA A 239 14.03 5.65 -2.05
C ALA A 239 15.41 6.01 -2.64
N ILE A 240 16.47 5.31 -2.21
CA ILE A 240 17.82 5.47 -2.76
C ILE A 240 17.89 5.05 -4.23
N ASP A 241 17.27 3.92 -4.58
CA ASP A 241 17.22 3.42 -5.96
C ASP A 241 16.52 4.39 -6.91
N ALA A 242 15.44 5.01 -6.45
CA ALA A 242 14.68 6.02 -7.17
C ALA A 242 15.53 7.26 -7.51
N ILE A 243 16.46 7.66 -6.63
CA ILE A 243 17.42 8.73 -6.95
C ILE A 243 18.31 8.32 -8.12
N TRP A 244 18.83 7.09 -8.12
CA TRP A 244 19.72 6.60 -9.17
C TRP A 244 18.99 6.49 -10.51
N THR A 245 17.77 5.98 -10.51
CA THR A 245 16.94 5.90 -11.73
C THR A 245 16.57 7.29 -12.26
N ALA A 246 16.27 8.27 -11.38
CA ALA A 246 16.02 9.66 -11.78
C ALA A 246 17.27 10.33 -12.40
N ARG A 247 18.45 10.12 -11.82
CA ARG A 247 19.71 10.61 -12.39
C ARG A 247 19.98 10.00 -13.76
N GLY A 248 19.76 8.70 -13.91
CA GLY A 248 19.88 7.99 -15.18
C GLY A 248 18.90 8.53 -16.24
N HIS A 249 17.65 8.76 -15.86
CA HIS A 249 16.64 9.39 -16.71
C HIS A 249 17.09 10.78 -17.18
N ASN A 250 17.51 11.64 -16.25
CA ASN A 250 17.99 13.00 -16.56
C ASN A 250 19.24 13.02 -17.46
N LYS A 251 20.13 12.02 -17.36
CA LYS A 251 21.29 11.89 -18.24
C LYS A 251 20.87 11.50 -19.66
N LYS A 252 19.92 10.56 -19.80
CA LYS A 252 19.39 10.15 -21.12
C LYS A 252 18.74 11.32 -21.86
N LEU A 253 17.98 12.13 -21.14
CA LEU A 253 17.42 13.40 -21.62
C LEU A 253 18.47 14.37 -22.13
N GLN A 254 19.58 14.49 -21.42
CA GLN A 254 20.67 15.39 -21.79
C GLN A 254 21.45 14.88 -23.01
N SER A 255 21.54 13.56 -23.20
CA SER A 255 22.18 12.96 -24.38
C SER A 255 21.27 12.90 -25.62
N SER A 256 19.95 12.94 -25.46
CA SER A 256 18.98 12.92 -26.57
C SER A 256 18.70 14.29 -27.17
N VAL A 257 19.53 15.30 -26.89
CA VAL A 257 19.45 16.60 -27.55
C VAL A 257 19.66 16.38 -29.04
N ASN A 258 18.58 16.53 -29.81
CA ASN A 258 18.57 16.30 -31.24
C ASN A 258 18.97 17.60 -31.94
N TRP A 259 20.09 17.56 -32.65
CA TRP A 259 20.50 18.67 -33.51
C TRP A 259 19.82 18.47 -34.85
N HIS A 260 18.93 19.38 -35.22
CA HIS A 260 18.34 19.37 -36.55
C HIS A 260 18.74 20.64 -37.31
N ILE A 261 19.01 20.45 -38.60
CA ILE A 261 19.37 21.53 -39.50
C ILE A 261 18.05 22.14 -40.00
N GLU A 262 17.77 23.38 -39.63
CA GLU A 262 16.70 24.14 -40.26
C GLU A 262 17.29 24.98 -41.39
N SER A 263 16.78 24.79 -42.60
CA SER A 263 17.04 25.71 -43.70
C SER A 263 15.85 26.65 -43.85
N ARG A 264 16.12 27.96 -43.90
CA ARG A 264 15.10 28.99 -44.09
C ARG A 264 15.54 29.91 -45.22
N VAL A 265 14.65 30.14 -46.19
CA VAL A 265 14.87 31.13 -47.24
C VAL A 265 14.44 32.49 -46.70
N ARG A 266 15.35 33.46 -46.69
CA ARG A 266 15.04 34.85 -46.31
C ARG A 266 15.20 35.79 -47.50
N TYR A 267 14.37 36.82 -47.50
CA TYR A 267 14.41 37.92 -48.47
C TYR A 267 14.88 39.18 -47.76
N HIS A 268 15.91 39.83 -48.28
CA HIS A 268 16.28 41.19 -47.86
C HIS A 268 15.49 42.22 -48.67
N SER A 269 15.44 43.47 -48.20
CA SER A 269 14.75 44.63 -48.81
C SER A 269 15.10 44.90 -50.29
N GLN A 270 16.05 44.17 -50.88
CA GLN A 270 16.51 44.29 -52.28
C GLN A 270 16.20 43.06 -53.16
N ASN A 271 15.19 42.25 -52.83
CA ASN A 271 14.66 41.15 -53.68
C ASN A 271 15.60 40.00 -54.07
N VAL A 272 16.80 39.92 -53.50
CA VAL A 272 17.69 38.74 -53.68
C VAL A 272 17.45 37.74 -52.55
N PRO A 273 16.97 36.50 -52.83
CA PRO A 273 16.84 35.46 -51.81
C PRO A 273 18.21 34.90 -51.43
N TYR A 274 18.40 34.59 -50.14
CA TYR A 274 19.55 33.81 -49.68
C TYR A 274 19.10 32.66 -48.78
N PHE A 275 19.88 31.58 -48.79
CA PHE A 275 19.68 30.43 -47.93
C PHE A 275 20.39 30.66 -46.60
N GLN A 276 19.61 30.62 -45.51
CA GLN A 276 20.15 30.54 -44.18
C GLN A 276 19.99 29.11 -43.65
N VAL A 277 21.11 28.54 -43.20
CA VAL A 277 21.13 27.23 -42.57
C VAL A 277 21.46 27.45 -41.10
N ASP A 278 20.48 27.23 -40.24
CA ASP A 278 20.64 27.38 -38.79
C ASP A 278 20.74 25.98 -38.16
N LEU A 279 21.76 25.80 -37.32
CA LEU A 279 21.86 24.62 -36.48
C LEU A 279 21.00 24.86 -35.23
N VAL A 280 19.80 24.29 -35.22
CA VAL A 280 18.84 24.53 -34.14
C VAL A 280 18.91 23.39 -33.13
N ARG A 281 18.99 23.76 -31.85
CA ARG A 281 18.94 22.84 -30.72
C ARG A 281 17.51 22.76 -30.21
N SER A 282 16.85 21.62 -30.34
CA SER A 282 15.58 21.37 -29.66
C SER A 282 15.82 20.70 -28.29
N PHE A 283 15.02 21.11 -27.30
CA PHE A 283 15.04 20.60 -25.93
C PHE A 283 13.81 19.76 -25.65
#